data_AF-A0A960EU65-F1
#
_entry.id   AF-A0A960EU65-F1
#
_cell.length_a   1.000
_cell.length_b   1.000
_cell.length_c   1.000
_cell.angle_alpha   90.00
_cell.angle_beta   90.00
_cell.angle_gamma   90.00
#
_symmetry.space_group_name_H-M   'P 1'
#
loop_
_entity.id
_entity.type
_entity.pdbx_description
1 polymer ?
#
loop_
_entity_poly.entity_id
_entity_poly.type
_entity_poly.pdbx_seq_one_letter_code
_entity_poly.pdbx_strand_id
1 'polypeptide(L)' 'MSSLDRTQVSAVRSQVSELAERVAAVAERLSEGPTTDASSALFEAERSLRMAERALDRAHGALDG' A
#
# COMPACT_ATOMS: atom_id res chain seq x y z
N MET A 1 -20.35 4.14 -16.17
CA MET A 1 -19.86 4.27 -14.79
C MET A 1 -18.61 5.11 -14.82
N SER A 2 -18.54 6.04 -13.89
CA SER A 2 -18.24 7.45 -14.16
C SER A 2 -16.74 7.71 -14.03
N SER A 3 -16.19 8.70 -14.73
CA SER A 3 -14.84 9.22 -14.48
C SER A 3 -14.49 9.41 -12.99
N LEU A 4 -15.51 9.64 -12.15
CA LEU A 4 -15.41 9.69 -10.69
C LEU A 4 -14.93 8.39 -10.06
N ASP A 5 -15.44 7.23 -10.48
CA ASP A 5 -15.05 5.93 -9.93
C ASP A 5 -13.55 5.66 -10.20
N ARG A 6 -13.10 5.95 -11.43
CA ARG A 6 -11.68 5.88 -11.81
C ARG A 6 -10.82 6.81 -10.97
N THR A 7 -11.26 8.05 -10.81
CA THR A 7 -10.55 9.06 -10.02
C THR A 7 -10.42 8.63 -8.56
N GLN A 8 -11.47 8.05 -7.99
CA GLN A 8 -11.43 7.53 -6.62
C GLN A 8 -10.50 6.34 -6.48
N VAL A 9 -10.55 5.36 -7.40
CA VAL A 9 -9.62 4.20 -7.38
C VAL A 9 -8.17 4.67 -7.50
N SER A 10 -7.89 5.63 -8.39
CA SER A 10 -6.55 6.21 -8.53
C SER A 10 -6.09 6.94 -7.26
N ALA A 11 -6.98 7.68 -6.60
CA ALA A 11 -6.65 8.38 -5.36
C ALA A 11 -6.34 7.39 -4.22
N VAL A 12 -7.14 6.32 -4.09
CA VAL A 12 -6.91 5.25 -3.10
C VAL A 12 -5.58 4.54 -3.37
N ARG A 13 -5.27 4.25 -4.64
CA ARG A 13 -3.98 3.65 -5.04
C ARG A 13 -2.80 4.50 -4.58
N SER A 14 -2.81 5.81 -4.86
CA SER A 14 -1.74 6.71 -4.44
C SER A 14 -1.57 6.75 -2.92
N GLN A 15 -2.68 6.77 -2.16
CA GLN A 15 -2.64 6.75 -0.69
C GLN A 15 -2.07 5.44 -0.14
N VAL A 16 -2.42 4.29 -0.74
CA VAL A 16 -1.89 2.98 -0.35
C VAL A 16 -0.39 2.90 -0.63
N SER A 17 0.07 3.43 -1.76
CA SER A 17 1.48 3.47 -2.14
C SER A 17 2.29 4.31 -1.14
N GLU A 18 1.85 5.54 -0.84
CA GLU A 18 2.49 6.40 0.17
C GLU A 18 2.50 5.74 1.56
N LEU A 19 1.39 5.10 1.95
CA LEU A 19 1.31 4.40 3.23
C LEU A 19 2.30 3.23 3.29
N ALA A 20 2.45 2.46 2.21
CA ALA A 20 3.40 1.35 2.14
C ALA A 20 4.84 1.85 2.34
N GLU A 21 5.23 2.95 1.67
CA GLU A 21 6.55 3.57 1.84
C GLU A 21 6.79 4.03 3.28
N ARG A 22 5.80 4.68 3.90
CA ARG A 22 5.90 5.15 5.28
C ARG A 22 6.00 4.01 6.28
N VAL A 23 5.25 2.93 6.07
CA VAL A 23 5.33 1.71 6.91
C VAL A 23 6.71 1.06 6.76
N ALA A 24 7.23 0.92 5.54
CA ALA A 24 8.57 0.39 5.28
C ALA A 24 9.64 1.20 6.02
N ALA A 25 9.60 2.54 5.92
CA ALA A 25 10.55 3.41 6.60
C ALA A 25 10.49 3.28 8.13
N VAL A 26 9.31 3.02 8.72
CA VAL A 26 9.20 2.72 10.17
C VAL A 26 9.78 1.34 10.48
N ALA A 27 9.46 0.33 9.66
CA ALA A 27 9.97 -1.03 9.83
C ALA A 27 11.50 -1.08 9.79
N GLU A 28 12.12 -0.36 8.85
CA GLU A 28 13.58 -0.24 8.73
C GLU A 28 14.21 0.38 9.98
N ARG A 29 13.66 1.50 10.48
CA ARG A 29 14.18 2.13 11.72
C ARG A 29 14.07 1.22 12.95
N LEU A 30 13.06 0.34 12.99
CA LEU A 30 12.86 -0.60 14.10
C LEU A 30 13.63 -1.91 13.93
N SER A 31 14.21 -2.17 12.74
CA SER A 31 14.92 -3.41 12.43
C SER A 31 16.29 -3.52 13.11
N GLU A 32 16.91 -2.39 13.45
CA GLU A 32 18.25 -2.32 14.05
C GLU A 32 18.24 -2.32 15.60
N GLY A 33 17.09 -2.59 16.23
CA GLY A 33 16.92 -2.50 17.68
C GLY A 33 16.22 -3.71 18.32
N PRO A 34 15.94 -3.66 19.64
CA PRO A 34 15.22 -4.71 20.37
C PRO A 34 13.75 -4.88 19.95
N THR A 35 13.28 -4.08 18.99
CA THR A 35 11.92 -4.04 18.47
C THR A 35 11.74 -4.89 17.21
N THR A 36 12.51 -5.97 17.05
CA THR A 36 12.53 -6.82 15.85
C THR A 36 11.15 -7.42 15.51
N ASP A 37 10.36 -7.78 16.53
CA ASP A 37 8.99 -8.28 16.34
C ASP A 37 8.07 -7.21 15.74
N ALA A 38 8.18 -5.96 16.20
CA ALA A 38 7.41 -4.84 15.67
C ALA A 38 7.83 -4.50 14.23
N SER A 39 9.14 -4.55 13.93
CA SER A 39 9.65 -4.38 12.56
C SER A 39 9.11 -5.47 11.62
N SER A 40 9.09 -6.73 12.07
CA SER A 40 8.56 -7.86 11.30
C SER A 40 7.07 -7.68 10.98
N ALA A 41 6.27 -7.32 11.98
CA ALA A 41 4.84 -7.04 11.79
C ALA A 41 4.59 -5.85 10.83
N LEU A 42 5.45 -4.82 10.86
CA LEU A 42 5.36 -3.70 9.92
C LEU A 42 5.72 -4.11 8.49
N PHE A 43 6.72 -4.97 8.29
CA PHE A 43 7.01 -5.52 6.96
C PHE A 43 5.88 -6.41 6.42
N GLU A 44 5.18 -7.15 7.28
CA GLU A 44 3.98 -7.90 6.88
C GLU A 44 2.83 -6.96 6.46
N ALA A 45 2.65 -5.85 7.19
CA ALA A 45 1.69 -4.82 6.83
C ALA A 45 2.04 -4.14 5.49
N GLU A 46 3.31 -3.78 5.28
CA GLU A 46 3.85 -3.24 4.02
C GLU A 46 3.57 -4.18 2.85
N ARG A 47 3.85 -5.48 3.01
CA ARG A 47 3.59 -6.48 1.98
C ARG A 47 2.10 -6.55 1.63
N SER A 48 1.24 -6.47 2.64
CA SER A 48 -0.21 -6.47 2.46
C SER A 48 -0.69 -5.23 1.71
N LEU A 49 -0.12 -4.05 1.99
CA LEU A 49 -0.40 -2.82 1.26
C LEU A 49 0.03 -2.92 -0.22
N ARG A 50 1.20 -3.49 -0.51
CA ARG A 50 1.62 -3.74 -1.91
C ARG A 50 0.70 -4.72 -2.64
N MET A 51 0.14 -5.70 -1.93
CA MET A 51 -0.87 -6.59 -2.52
C MET A 51 -2.18 -5.85 -2.81
N ALA A 52 -2.59 -4.94 -1.92
CA ALA A 52 -3.75 -4.07 -2.14
C ALA A 52 -3.53 -3.12 -3.32
N GLU A 53 -2.34 -2.52 -3.46
CA GLU A 53 -1.96 -1.68 -4.62
C GLU A 53 -2.16 -2.42 -5.93
N ARG A 54 -1.65 -3.67 -6.04
CA ARG A 54 -1.85 -4.50 -7.24
C ARG A 54 -3.32 -4.82 -7.51
N ALA A 55 -4.15 -4.93 -6.47
CA ALA A 55 -5.59 -5.15 -6.64
C ALA A 55 -6.28 -3.88 -7.15
N LEU A 56 -5.86 -2.70 -6.69
CA LEU A 56 -6.32 -1.41 -7.16
C LEU A 56 -5.91 -1.16 -8.63
N ASP A 57 -4.71 -1.56 -9.04
CA ASP A 57 -4.28 -1.50 -10.44
C ASP A 57 -5.19 -2.33 -11.35
N ARG A 58 -5.54 -3.56 -10.94
CA ARG A 58 -6.47 -4.42 -11.69
C ARG A 58 -7.87 -3.80 -11.76
N ALA A 59 -8.35 -3.21 -10.67
CA ALA A 59 -9.64 -2.52 -10.63
C ALA A 59 -9.64 -1.30 -11.55
N HIS A 60 -8.56 -0.51 -11.54
CA HIS A 60 -8.40 0.65 -12.42
C HIS A 60 -8.44 0.23 -13.90
N GLY A 61 -7.67 -0.79 -14.28
CA GLY A 61 -7.67 -1.31 -15.65
C GLY A 61 -9.03 -1.89 -16.08
N ALA A 62 -9.78 -2.50 -15.17
CA ALA A 62 -11.14 -2.98 -15.44
C ALA A 62 -12.16 -1.85 -15.65
N LEU A 63 -11.88 -0.63 -15.17
CA LEU A 63 -12.71 0.56 -15.42
C LEU A 63 -12.38 1.25 -16.76
N ASP A 64 -11.29 0.85 -17.42
CA ASP A 64 -10.88 1.37 -18.73
C ASP A 64 -11.38 0.53 -19.91
N GLY A 65 -11.84 -0.70 -19.65
CA GLY A 65 -12.50 -1.58 -20.63
C GLY A 65 -14.01 -1.37 -20.71
#